data_AF-A0A093HS29-F1
#
_entry.id   AF-A0A093HS29-F1
#
_cell.length_a   1.000
_cell.length_b   1.000
_cell.length_c   1.000
_cell.angle_alpha   90.00
_cell.angle_beta   90.00
_cell.angle_gamma   90.00
#
_symmetry.space_group_name_H-M   'P 1'
#
loop_
_entity.id
_entity.type
_entity.pdbx_description
1 polymer ?
#
loop_
_entity_poly.entity_id
_entity_poly.type
_entity_poly.pdbx_seq_one_letter_code
_entity_poly.pdbx_strand_id
1 'polypeptide(L)'
;ICFEVDDGPGLCERLRSRGCSLWVPPTKVSDDSGSVTYGVVSSVVGNISHTLLDRSRYRGPFLPGFQAIPGTPLDVEDQIEITHFDHITCVCSRGSARAALRWYQQCFGFQRFQLNPQETLSEGYTISGQGVGMLLLALQSAKGTAALPPHNCKLILVESLSEGGTNQVDTFLEQHRGAGIQHIALCTPDIVNTTRALKQAGVRFFMPPATYYSQGGKEEEIRGAGQDPRALAELGILLDAAVPGDGEEGWLGADTSQSSPSQKKYLMQIFTHPIFPEETFFLELIDRRGAPGFGEANIRALWKAVQ
;
A
#
# COMPACT_ATOMS: atom_id res chain seq x y z
N ILE A 1 -12.34 3.28 -1.54
CA ILE A 1 -11.50 3.08 -0.34
C ILE A 1 -12.28 3.60 0.86
N CYS A 2 -12.35 2.87 1.97
CA CYS A 2 -13.05 3.34 3.18
C CYS A 2 -12.03 3.88 4.19
N PHE A 3 -12.29 5.05 4.74
CA PHE A 3 -11.52 5.64 5.83
C PHE A 3 -12.41 5.73 7.07
N GLU A 4 -11.97 5.11 8.16
CA GLU A 4 -12.56 5.35 9.48
C GLU A 4 -12.11 6.73 9.97
N VAL A 5 -13.07 7.54 10.40
CA VAL A 5 -12.85 8.95 10.78
C VAL A 5 -13.64 9.29 12.04
N ASP A 6 -13.09 10.20 12.85
CA ASP A 6 -13.72 10.62 14.11
C ASP A 6 -14.99 11.48 13.91
N ASP A 7 -15.00 12.30 12.85
CA ASP A 7 -16.11 13.21 12.51
C ASP A 7 -16.41 13.14 11.01
N GLY A 8 -17.12 12.08 10.62
CA GLY A 8 -17.58 11.86 9.24
C GLY A 8 -18.41 13.02 8.67
N PRO A 9 -19.45 13.51 9.39
CA PRO A 9 -20.27 14.63 8.95
C PRO A 9 -19.47 15.93 8.73
N GLY A 10 -18.66 16.34 9.70
CA GLY A 10 -17.88 17.57 9.56
C GLY A 10 -16.79 17.47 8.49
N LEU A 11 -16.18 16.29 8.30
CA LEU A 11 -15.27 16.09 7.17
C LEU A 11 -16.00 16.20 5.82
N CYS A 12 -17.18 15.59 5.69
CA CYS A 12 -18.00 15.72 4.48
C CYS A 12 -18.34 17.18 4.17
N GLU A 13 -18.70 17.98 5.19
CA GLU A 13 -18.99 19.41 5.01
C GLU A 13 -17.76 20.20 4.56
N ARG A 14 -16.58 19.96 5.16
CA ARG A 14 -15.31 20.58 4.73
C ARG A 14 -14.93 20.19 3.31
N LEU A 15 -15.18 18.95 2.90
CA LEU A 15 -14.91 18.50 1.53
C LEU A 15 -15.85 19.19 0.54
N ARG A 16 -17.14 19.30 0.88
CA ARG A 16 -18.14 20.00 0.07
C ARG A 16 -17.78 21.47 -0.13
N SER A 17 -17.36 22.18 0.93
CA SER A 17 -16.97 23.59 0.83
C SER A 17 -15.71 23.82 -0.01
N ARG A 18 -14.89 22.79 -0.19
CA ARG A 18 -13.73 22.77 -1.10
C ARG A 18 -14.07 22.34 -2.54
N GLY A 19 -15.36 22.15 -2.85
CA GLY A 19 -15.83 21.77 -4.18
C GLY A 19 -15.71 20.28 -4.50
N CYS A 20 -15.49 19.41 -3.51
CA CYS A 20 -15.51 17.97 -3.74
C CYS A 20 -16.95 17.50 -4.02
N SER A 21 -17.09 16.53 -4.93
CA SER A 21 -18.37 15.90 -5.26
C SER A 21 -18.71 14.82 -4.22
N LEU A 22 -19.79 15.03 -3.45
CA LEU A 22 -20.35 14.01 -2.58
C LEU A 22 -21.46 13.26 -3.31
N TRP A 23 -21.27 11.96 -3.49
CA TRP A 23 -22.29 11.05 -4.01
C TRP A 23 -23.32 10.70 -2.96
N VAL A 24 -22.86 10.51 -1.73
CA VAL A 24 -23.71 10.22 -0.58
C VAL A 24 -23.43 11.27 0.48
N PRO A 25 -24.42 12.13 0.82
CA PRO A 25 -24.27 13.05 1.94
C PRO A 25 -24.15 12.26 3.26
N PRO A 26 -23.69 12.88 4.36
CA PRO A 26 -23.66 12.24 5.67
C PRO A 26 -24.98 11.55 6.00
N THR A 27 -24.94 10.23 6.04
CA THR A 27 -26.10 9.35 6.18
C THR A 27 -25.90 8.44 7.38
N LYS A 28 -26.87 8.45 8.29
CA LYS A 28 -26.86 7.59 9.48
C LYS A 28 -27.60 6.29 9.18
N VAL A 29 -26.99 5.16 9.55
CA VAL A 29 -27.61 3.82 9.50
C VAL A 29 -27.47 3.19 10.87
N SER A 30 -28.42 2.35 11.27
CA SER A 30 -28.46 1.81 12.64
C SER A 30 -29.09 0.41 12.67
N ASP A 31 -28.68 -0.36 13.67
CA ASP A 31 -29.27 -1.64 14.08
C ASP A 31 -29.21 -1.76 15.62
N ASP A 32 -29.47 -2.95 16.15
CA ASP A 32 -29.46 -3.21 17.60
C ASP A 32 -28.09 -3.01 18.27
N SER A 33 -27.01 -3.03 17.50
CA SER A 33 -25.62 -2.83 17.95
C SER A 33 -25.17 -1.36 17.86
N GLY A 34 -26.07 -0.44 17.55
CA GLY A 34 -25.83 1.00 17.57
C GLY A 34 -25.97 1.66 16.20
N SER A 35 -25.17 2.70 15.95
CA SER A 35 -25.27 3.47 14.70
C SER A 35 -23.92 3.85 14.12
N VAL A 36 -23.84 3.84 12.79
CA VAL A 36 -22.74 4.42 12.01
C VAL A 36 -23.24 5.62 11.22
N THR A 37 -22.35 6.57 10.95
CA THR A 37 -22.60 7.64 9.98
C THR A 37 -21.56 7.56 8.89
N TYR A 38 -21.98 7.61 7.64
CA TYR A 38 -21.05 7.59 6.52
C TYR A 38 -21.40 8.64 5.45
N GLY A 39 -20.39 9.08 4.71
CA GLY A 39 -20.56 9.83 3.47
C GLY A 39 -19.66 9.25 2.38
N VAL A 40 -19.98 9.53 1.13
CA VAL A 40 -19.18 9.06 -0.02
C VAL A 40 -18.79 10.24 -0.89
N VAL A 41 -17.49 10.42 -1.09
CA VAL A 41 -16.90 11.50 -1.89
C VAL A 41 -16.13 10.92 -3.07
N SER A 42 -16.24 11.55 -4.24
CA SER A 42 -15.39 11.20 -5.39
C SER A 42 -13.93 11.54 -5.11
N SER A 43 -13.03 10.64 -5.47
CA SER A 43 -11.61 10.97 -5.63
C SER A 43 -11.39 11.77 -6.90
N VAL A 44 -10.31 12.54 -6.94
CA VAL A 44 -9.79 13.12 -8.19
C VAL A 44 -9.04 12.10 -9.05
N VAL A 45 -8.82 10.89 -8.54
CA VAL A 45 -8.14 9.80 -9.25
C VAL A 45 -9.18 8.84 -9.80
N GLY A 46 -9.43 8.94 -11.11
CA GLY A 46 -10.27 8.00 -11.86
C GLY A 46 -11.68 7.85 -11.30
N ASN A 47 -12.15 6.61 -11.21
CA ASN A 47 -13.46 6.23 -10.67
C ASN A 47 -13.42 5.88 -9.17
N ILE A 48 -12.34 6.22 -8.47
CA ILE A 48 -12.21 5.91 -7.05
C ILE A 48 -13.18 6.79 -6.25
N SER A 49 -13.89 6.19 -5.31
CA SER A 49 -14.65 6.91 -4.28
C SER A 49 -14.09 6.60 -2.89
N HIS A 50 -14.21 7.57 -1.98
CA HIS A 50 -13.86 7.41 -0.58
C HIS A 50 -15.11 7.39 0.29
N THR A 51 -15.30 6.31 1.04
CA THR A 51 -16.31 6.25 2.09
C THR A 51 -15.69 6.77 3.38
N LEU A 52 -16.27 7.79 3.98
CA LEU A 52 -15.85 8.36 5.26
C LEU A 52 -16.78 7.80 6.32
N LEU A 53 -16.26 6.95 7.20
CA LEU A 53 -17.06 6.17 8.13
C LEU A 53 -16.76 6.61 9.57
N ASP A 54 -17.75 7.17 10.25
CA ASP A 54 -17.77 7.29 11.71
C ASP A 54 -18.55 6.11 12.29
N ARG A 55 -17.83 5.22 12.97
CA ARG A 55 -18.37 4.05 13.68
C ARG A 55 -18.22 4.13 15.20
N SER A 56 -17.89 5.31 15.74
CA SER A 56 -17.63 5.51 17.18
C SER A 56 -18.77 5.04 18.08
N ARG A 57 -20.01 5.05 17.57
CA ARG A 57 -21.26 4.64 18.25
C ARG A 57 -21.79 3.27 17.82
N TYR A 58 -20.97 2.45 17.18
CA TYR A 58 -21.34 1.13 16.72
C TYR A 58 -20.49 0.05 17.39
N ARG A 59 -21.10 -1.07 17.78
CA ARG A 59 -20.42 -2.20 18.45
C ARG A 59 -20.69 -3.54 17.78
N GLY A 60 -21.36 -3.53 16.62
CA GLY A 60 -21.61 -4.75 15.85
C GLY A 60 -20.34 -5.28 15.17
N PRO A 61 -20.40 -6.50 14.62
CA PRO A 61 -19.23 -7.20 14.09
C PRO A 61 -18.65 -6.56 12.82
N PHE A 62 -19.45 -5.82 12.05
CA PHE A 62 -18.99 -5.11 10.85
C PHE A 62 -19.70 -3.76 10.69
N LEU A 63 -20.89 -3.75 10.08
CA LEU A 63 -21.73 -2.57 9.84
C LEU A 63 -23.22 -2.94 9.96
N PRO A 64 -24.11 -1.96 10.19
CA PRO A 64 -25.54 -2.21 10.19
C PRO A 64 -26.04 -2.94 8.94
N GLY A 65 -26.85 -3.98 9.15
CA GLY A 65 -27.41 -4.82 8.08
C GLY A 65 -26.54 -6.02 7.69
N PHE A 66 -25.34 -6.16 8.25
CA PHE A 66 -24.52 -7.37 8.11
C PHE A 66 -24.71 -8.30 9.30
N GLN A 67 -24.69 -9.61 9.03
CA GLN A 67 -24.81 -10.65 10.04
C GLN A 67 -23.60 -11.59 9.96
N ALA A 68 -23.15 -12.10 11.11
CA ALA A 68 -22.12 -13.13 11.14
C ALA A 68 -22.64 -14.40 10.45
N ILE A 69 -21.81 -15.01 9.60
CA ILE A 69 -22.14 -16.28 8.97
C ILE A 69 -21.78 -17.40 9.96
N PRO A 70 -22.77 -18.19 10.45
CA PRO A 70 -22.51 -19.28 11.38
C PRO A 70 -21.65 -20.37 10.72
N GLY A 71 -20.71 -20.94 11.47
CA GLY A 71 -19.92 -22.08 11.01
C GLY A 71 -18.78 -21.74 10.05
N THR A 72 -18.48 -20.46 9.80
CA THR A 72 -17.20 -20.07 9.19
C THR A 72 -16.08 -20.54 10.12
N PRO A 73 -15.15 -21.40 9.67
CA PRO A 73 -13.97 -21.71 10.44
C PRO A 73 -13.25 -20.39 10.76
N LEU A 74 -13.14 -20.05 12.04
CA LEU A 74 -12.24 -18.96 12.47
C LEU A 74 -10.79 -19.35 12.17
N ASP A 75 -10.52 -20.66 12.13
CA ASP A 75 -9.25 -21.29 11.84
C ASP A 75 -9.18 -21.66 10.35
N VAL A 76 -9.07 -20.65 9.48
CA VAL A 76 -8.50 -20.91 8.15
C VAL A 76 -7.03 -21.18 8.38
N GLU A 77 -6.65 -22.47 8.40
CA GLU A 77 -5.29 -23.04 8.54
C GLU A 77 -4.19 -22.03 8.97
N ASP A 78 -3.63 -22.23 10.18
CA ASP A 78 -2.60 -21.46 10.92
C ASP A 78 -1.35 -20.97 10.15
N GLN A 79 -1.30 -21.07 8.83
CA GLN A 79 -0.14 -20.77 7.99
C GLN A 79 -0.15 -19.38 7.34
N ILE A 80 -1.31 -18.73 7.19
CA ILE A 80 -1.41 -17.42 6.53
C ILE A 80 -1.95 -16.38 7.49
N GLU A 81 -1.05 -15.51 7.98
CA GLU A 81 -1.42 -14.37 8.81
C GLU A 81 -1.25 -13.07 8.01
N ILE A 82 -2.37 -12.37 7.78
CA ILE A 82 -2.41 -11.01 7.25
C ILE A 82 -2.93 -10.08 8.34
N THR A 83 -2.14 -9.09 8.71
CA THR A 83 -2.43 -8.24 9.87
C THR A 83 -3.20 -6.97 9.50
N HIS A 84 -2.80 -6.30 8.40
CA HIS A 84 -3.41 -5.05 7.96
C HIS A 84 -3.02 -4.70 6.51
N PHE A 85 -3.72 -3.72 5.93
CA PHE A 85 -3.30 -3.07 4.69
C PHE A 85 -2.11 -2.13 4.97
N ASP A 86 -0.97 -2.33 4.30
CA ASP A 86 0.20 -1.46 4.45
C ASP A 86 0.07 -0.17 3.63
N HIS A 87 -0.29 -0.30 2.35
CA HIS A 87 -0.47 0.82 1.44
C HIS A 87 -1.37 0.46 0.24
N ILE A 88 -1.87 1.50 -0.43
CA ILE A 88 -2.65 1.38 -1.67
C ILE A 88 -1.95 2.19 -2.75
N THR A 89 -1.74 1.59 -3.91
CA THR A 89 -1.12 2.25 -5.06
C THR A 89 -2.16 2.55 -6.12
N CYS A 90 -2.22 3.81 -6.53
CA CYS A 90 -3.15 4.32 -7.52
C CYS A 90 -2.39 4.84 -8.74
N VAL A 91 -2.78 4.36 -9.92
CA VAL A 91 -2.29 4.89 -11.19
C VAL A 91 -3.10 6.14 -11.55
N CYS A 92 -2.39 7.21 -11.84
CA CYS A 92 -2.91 8.49 -12.26
C CYS A 92 -2.76 8.67 -13.77
N SER A 93 -3.68 9.42 -14.38
CA SER A 93 -3.52 9.88 -15.76
C SER A 93 -2.25 10.74 -15.88
N ARG A 94 -1.61 10.73 -17.05
CA ARG A 94 -0.42 11.54 -17.33
C ARG A 94 -0.65 13.01 -16.98
N GLY A 95 0.31 13.61 -16.28
CA GLY A 95 0.26 14.98 -15.76
C GLY A 95 -0.59 15.22 -14.51
N SER A 96 -1.25 14.20 -13.95
CA SER A 96 -2.26 14.39 -12.88
C SER A 96 -1.81 13.98 -11.47
N ALA A 97 -0.72 13.23 -11.29
CA ALA A 97 -0.36 12.72 -9.95
C ALA A 97 -0.05 13.84 -8.96
N ARG A 98 0.60 14.93 -9.40
CA ARG A 98 0.84 16.11 -8.53
C ARG A 98 -0.44 16.84 -8.14
N ALA A 99 -1.44 16.88 -9.03
CA ALA A 99 -2.74 17.46 -8.70
C ALA A 99 -3.50 16.59 -7.70
N ALA A 100 -3.46 15.26 -7.90
CA ALA A 100 -4.00 14.30 -6.94
C ALA A 100 -3.33 14.41 -5.57
N LEU A 101 -1.99 14.53 -5.53
CA LEU A 101 -1.24 14.76 -4.30
C LEU A 101 -1.76 16.00 -3.54
N ARG A 102 -1.83 17.15 -4.21
CA ARG A 102 -2.34 18.39 -3.59
C ARG A 102 -3.77 18.23 -3.10
N TRP A 103 -4.61 17.51 -3.84
CA TRP A 103 -5.98 17.25 -3.44
C TRP A 103 -6.05 16.45 -2.13
N TYR A 104 -5.29 15.35 -2.00
CA TYR A 104 -5.25 14.58 -0.74
C TYR A 104 -4.69 15.41 0.43
N GLN A 105 -3.67 16.24 0.19
CA GLN A 105 -3.14 17.15 1.21
C GLN A 105 -4.20 18.15 1.69
N GLN A 106 -4.87 18.83 0.75
CA GLN A 106 -5.85 19.88 1.07
C GLN A 106 -7.16 19.31 1.64
N CYS A 107 -7.63 18.20 1.09
CA CYS A 107 -8.94 17.65 1.40
C CYS A 107 -8.91 16.74 2.64
N PHE A 108 -7.87 15.92 2.77
CA PHE A 108 -7.77 14.89 3.82
C PHE A 108 -6.63 15.13 4.81
N GLY A 109 -5.78 16.15 4.60
CA GLY A 109 -4.65 16.43 5.49
C GLY A 109 -3.53 15.40 5.41
N PHE A 110 -3.47 14.60 4.33
CA PHE A 110 -2.33 13.70 4.11
C PHE A 110 -1.04 14.52 3.97
N GLN A 111 0.07 13.93 4.40
CA GLN A 111 1.40 14.52 4.31
C GLN A 111 2.25 13.74 3.32
N ARG A 112 3.24 14.41 2.72
CA ARG A 112 4.20 13.75 1.82
C ARG A 112 5.05 12.79 2.64
N PHE A 113 5.20 11.55 2.16
CA PHE A 113 6.06 10.54 2.76
C PHE A 113 7.27 10.27 1.86
N GLN A 114 8.50 10.51 2.29
CA GLN A 114 9.66 10.30 1.40
C GLN A 114 9.86 8.80 1.08
N LEU A 115 9.99 8.49 -0.21
CA LEU A 115 10.27 7.12 -0.70
C LEU A 115 11.77 6.82 -0.67
N ASN A 116 12.59 7.84 -0.91
CA ASN A 116 14.05 7.78 -0.95
C ASN A 116 14.61 9.05 -0.25
N PRO A 117 15.66 8.94 0.60
CA PRO A 117 16.37 10.10 1.17
C PRO A 117 16.83 11.17 0.16
N GLN A 118 17.18 10.79 -1.07
CA GLN A 118 17.62 11.71 -2.13
C GLN A 118 16.45 12.36 -2.89
N GLU A 119 15.21 12.00 -2.57
CA GLU A 119 14.03 12.57 -3.16
C GLU A 119 13.81 14.02 -2.71
N THR A 120 13.62 14.93 -3.68
CA THR A 120 13.10 16.27 -3.37
C THR A 120 11.59 16.22 -3.21
N LEU A 121 11.06 16.90 -2.18
CA LEU A 121 9.61 16.91 -1.88
C LEU A 121 8.76 17.45 -3.04
N SER A 122 9.34 18.29 -3.91
CA SER A 122 8.68 18.90 -5.06
C SER A 122 8.62 18.00 -6.29
N GLU A 123 9.63 17.15 -6.50
CA GLU A 123 9.78 16.42 -7.76
C GLU A 123 9.19 15.02 -7.68
N GLY A 124 9.25 14.39 -6.51
CA GLY A 124 8.85 12.99 -6.37
C GLY A 124 9.99 12.01 -6.69
N TYR A 125 9.74 10.72 -6.54
CA TYR A 125 10.70 9.69 -6.88
C TYR A 125 10.48 9.24 -8.32
N THR A 126 11.53 9.28 -9.15
CA THR A 126 11.43 8.91 -10.56
C THR A 126 12.31 7.71 -10.87
N ILE A 127 11.76 6.77 -11.63
CA ILE A 127 12.51 5.66 -12.21
C ILE A 127 12.42 5.80 -13.72
N SER A 128 13.55 5.78 -14.40
CA SER A 128 13.61 5.81 -15.86
C SER A 128 14.74 4.93 -16.39
N GLY A 129 14.56 4.44 -17.62
CA GLY A 129 15.55 3.66 -18.36
C GLY A 129 15.04 3.35 -19.77
N GLN A 130 15.94 3.39 -20.76
CA GLN A 130 15.64 3.00 -22.15
C GLN A 130 14.40 3.70 -22.76
N GLY A 131 14.19 4.99 -22.46
CA GLY A 131 13.07 5.79 -23.00
C GLY A 131 11.72 5.59 -22.26
N VAL A 132 11.72 4.81 -21.19
CA VAL A 132 10.56 4.46 -20.39
C VAL A 132 10.76 4.97 -18.97
N GLY A 133 9.73 5.52 -18.32
CA GLY A 133 9.85 5.97 -16.94
C GLY A 133 8.54 6.21 -16.22
N MET A 134 8.61 6.30 -14.90
CA MET A 134 7.46 6.57 -14.03
C MET A 134 7.84 7.45 -12.84
N LEU A 135 6.86 8.23 -12.37
CA LEU A 135 6.89 9.06 -11.18
C LEU A 135 6.09 8.39 -10.07
N LEU A 136 6.62 8.38 -8.85
CA LEU A 136 5.95 7.90 -7.65
C LEU A 136 5.86 9.02 -6.61
N LEU A 137 4.66 9.22 -6.06
CA LEU A 137 4.38 10.17 -4.99
C LEU A 137 3.67 9.46 -3.84
N ALA A 138 4.33 9.34 -2.69
CA ALA A 138 3.78 8.71 -1.50
C ALA A 138 3.15 9.72 -0.52
N LEU A 139 2.02 9.33 0.03
CA LEU A 139 1.26 10.11 0.98
C LEU A 139 1.00 9.25 2.20
N GLN A 140 1.02 9.86 3.38
CA GLN A 140 0.65 9.23 4.63
C GLN A 140 -0.44 10.06 5.29
N SER A 141 -1.47 9.41 5.82
CA SER A 141 -2.47 10.09 6.64
C SER A 141 -1.80 10.70 7.87
N ALA A 142 -2.28 11.87 8.31
CA ALA A 142 -1.87 12.39 9.61
C ALA A 142 -2.13 11.34 10.70
N LYS A 143 -1.28 11.27 11.73
CA LYS A 143 -1.48 10.34 12.85
C LYS A 143 -2.88 10.53 13.41
N GLY A 144 -3.61 9.42 13.54
CA GLY A 144 -4.95 9.42 14.14
C GLY A 144 -4.92 9.91 15.58
N THR A 145 -6.09 10.23 16.11
CA THR A 145 -6.25 10.44 17.56
C THR A 145 -5.95 9.13 18.30
N ALA A 146 -5.67 9.18 19.60
CA ALA A 146 -5.30 8.01 20.42
C ALA A 146 -6.33 6.84 20.40
N ALA A 147 -7.50 7.04 19.81
CA ALA A 147 -8.57 6.04 19.69
C ALA A 147 -8.46 5.15 18.43
N LEU A 148 -7.65 5.51 17.44
CA LEU A 148 -7.44 4.70 16.23
C LEU A 148 -6.10 3.94 16.31
N PRO A 149 -5.99 2.75 15.71
CA PRO A 149 -4.73 2.00 15.67
C PRO A 149 -3.59 2.84 15.08
N PRO A 150 -2.33 2.63 15.49
CA PRO A 150 -1.18 3.40 15.04
C PRO A 150 -0.82 3.21 13.55
N HIS A 151 -1.60 2.43 12.81
CA HIS A 151 -1.37 2.15 11.40
C HIS A 151 -1.85 3.34 10.55
N ASN A 152 -0.90 4.20 10.19
CA ASN A 152 -1.16 5.30 9.27
C ASN A 152 -1.48 4.75 7.87
N CYS A 153 -2.55 5.24 7.25
CA CYS A 153 -2.88 4.91 5.86
C CYS A 153 -1.84 5.51 4.91
N LYS A 154 -1.30 4.71 3.99
CA LYS A 154 -0.37 5.18 2.96
C LYS A 154 -0.98 5.02 1.56
N LEU A 155 -0.88 6.07 0.76
CA LEU A 155 -1.29 6.07 -0.64
C LEU A 155 -0.09 6.37 -1.53
N ILE A 156 0.13 5.57 -2.56
CA ILE A 156 1.15 5.81 -3.59
C ILE A 156 0.43 6.24 -4.86
N LEU A 157 0.80 7.40 -5.41
CA LEU A 157 0.31 7.87 -6.69
C LEU A 157 1.40 7.63 -7.74
N VAL A 158 1.05 6.95 -8.82
CA VAL A 158 1.99 6.58 -9.88
C VAL A 158 1.56 7.22 -11.20
N GLU A 159 2.51 7.77 -11.95
CA GLU A 159 2.28 8.41 -13.24
C GLU A 159 3.34 7.98 -14.25
N SER A 160 2.95 7.73 -15.51
CA SER A 160 3.92 7.46 -16.58
C SER A 160 4.63 8.75 -17.02
N LEU A 161 5.95 8.66 -17.16
CA LEU A 161 6.83 9.69 -17.72
C LEU A 161 7.37 9.30 -19.11
N SER A 162 6.96 8.16 -19.67
CA SER A 162 7.52 7.62 -20.92
C SER A 162 7.17 8.48 -22.14
N GLU A 163 8.15 8.94 -22.91
CA GLU A 163 7.94 9.77 -24.11
C GLU A 163 7.97 8.97 -25.43
N GLY A 164 8.36 7.68 -25.40
CA GLY A 164 8.56 6.88 -26.61
C GLY A 164 8.56 5.35 -26.40
N GLY A 165 7.72 4.85 -25.50
CA GLY A 165 7.53 3.41 -25.20
C GLY A 165 6.41 3.20 -24.19
N THR A 166 5.92 1.96 -24.05
CA THR A 166 4.83 1.61 -23.12
C THR A 166 5.42 1.00 -21.83
N ASN A 167 5.12 1.58 -20.68
CA ASN A 167 5.42 0.97 -19.39
C ASN A 167 4.20 0.30 -18.76
N GLN A 168 4.41 -0.37 -17.62
CA GLN A 168 3.33 -0.98 -16.83
C GLN A 168 2.18 0.00 -16.46
N VAL A 169 2.47 1.30 -16.28
CA VAL A 169 1.46 2.33 -15.97
C VAL A 169 0.64 2.67 -17.21
N ASP A 170 1.27 2.78 -18.37
CA ASP A 170 0.60 2.99 -19.66
C ASP A 170 -0.27 1.77 -20.00
N THR A 171 0.25 0.54 -19.83
CA THR A 171 -0.50 -0.71 -19.99
C THR A 171 -1.71 -0.77 -19.05
N PHE A 172 -1.53 -0.39 -17.77
CA PHE A 172 -2.64 -0.30 -16.81
C PHE A 172 -3.70 0.67 -17.33
N LEU A 173 -3.32 1.89 -17.72
CA LEU A 173 -4.27 2.92 -18.18
C LEU A 173 -5.06 2.47 -19.40
N GLU A 174 -4.42 1.75 -20.33
CA GLU A 174 -5.07 1.19 -21.52
C GLU A 174 -6.09 0.11 -21.15
N GLN A 175 -5.70 -0.88 -20.34
CA GLN A 175 -6.56 -2.03 -20.03
C GLN A 175 -7.62 -1.71 -18.97
N HIS A 176 -7.30 -0.90 -17.97
CA HIS A 176 -8.24 -0.38 -16.96
C HIS A 176 -9.16 0.72 -17.55
N ARG A 177 -8.80 1.29 -18.71
CA ARG A 177 -9.51 2.39 -19.38
C ARG A 177 -9.55 3.69 -18.55
N GLY A 178 -8.46 3.98 -17.86
CA GLY A 178 -8.27 5.21 -17.08
C GLY A 178 -7.55 4.98 -15.75
N ALA A 179 -7.42 6.05 -14.98
CA ALA A 179 -6.82 6.03 -13.64
C ALA A 179 -7.60 5.11 -12.67
N GLY A 180 -6.92 4.53 -11.70
CA GLY A 180 -7.51 3.54 -10.78
C GLY A 180 -6.54 3.00 -9.74
N ILE A 181 -6.98 2.00 -8.99
CA ILE A 181 -6.13 1.28 -8.03
C ILE A 181 -5.39 0.18 -8.77
N GLN A 182 -4.06 0.19 -8.68
CA GLN A 182 -3.21 -0.85 -9.27
C GLN A 182 -2.94 -1.98 -8.28
N HIS A 183 -2.60 -1.66 -7.04
CA HIS A 183 -2.38 -2.70 -6.05
C HIS A 183 -2.68 -2.28 -4.63
N ILE A 184 -2.87 -3.30 -3.80
CA ILE A 184 -3.00 -3.17 -2.35
C ILE A 184 -1.95 -4.08 -1.73
N ALA A 185 -1.15 -3.51 -0.83
CA ALA A 185 -0.15 -4.25 -0.07
C ALA A 185 -0.73 -4.75 1.26
N LEU A 186 -0.50 -6.03 1.54
CA LEU A 186 -0.96 -6.75 2.71
C LEU A 186 0.23 -7.08 3.59
N CYS A 187 0.18 -6.61 4.84
CA CYS A 187 1.26 -6.82 5.80
C CYS A 187 1.15 -8.20 6.44
N THR A 188 2.26 -8.94 6.46
CA THR A 188 2.38 -10.26 7.10
C THR A 188 3.63 -10.31 7.97
N PRO A 189 3.57 -10.96 9.16
CA PRO A 189 4.73 -11.13 10.03
C PRO A 189 5.67 -12.25 9.55
N ASP A 190 5.26 -13.06 8.58
CA ASP A 190 6.06 -14.14 8.01
C ASP A 190 5.77 -14.30 6.51
N ILE A 191 6.44 -13.46 5.71
CA ILE A 191 6.28 -13.47 4.26
C ILE A 191 6.75 -14.77 3.61
N VAL A 192 7.71 -15.48 4.20
CA VAL A 192 8.27 -16.71 3.62
C VAL A 192 7.24 -17.84 3.71
N ASN A 193 6.67 -18.06 4.89
CA ASN A 193 5.63 -19.07 5.07
C ASN A 193 4.34 -18.68 4.36
N THR A 194 3.92 -17.42 4.47
CA THR A 194 2.73 -16.90 3.77
C THR A 194 2.85 -17.06 2.26
N THR A 195 3.99 -16.71 1.66
CA THR A 195 4.20 -16.89 0.21
C THR A 195 4.16 -18.35 -0.19
N ARG A 196 4.76 -19.24 0.60
CA ARG A 196 4.75 -20.68 0.32
C ARG A 196 3.33 -21.26 0.34
N ALA A 197 2.56 -20.93 1.37
CA ALA A 197 1.17 -21.37 1.51
C ALA A 197 0.30 -20.83 0.36
N LEU A 198 0.45 -19.54 0.01
CA LEU A 198 -0.29 -18.95 -1.12
C LEU A 198 0.10 -19.56 -2.48
N LYS A 199 1.38 -19.85 -2.72
CA LYS A 199 1.82 -20.58 -3.93
C LYS A 199 1.20 -21.98 -3.99
N GLN A 200 1.16 -22.69 -2.87
CA GLN A 200 0.52 -24.02 -2.79
C GLN A 200 -0.99 -23.94 -3.05
N ALA A 201 -1.65 -22.86 -2.62
CA ALA A 201 -3.05 -22.57 -2.92
C ALA A 201 -3.29 -22.06 -4.35
N GLY A 202 -2.25 -21.96 -5.19
CA GLY A 202 -2.35 -21.59 -6.61
C GLY A 202 -2.16 -20.11 -6.93
N VAL A 203 -1.78 -19.27 -5.95
CA VAL A 203 -1.45 -17.87 -6.21
C VAL A 203 -0.15 -17.79 -7.01
N ARG A 204 -0.18 -17.04 -8.11
CA ARG A 204 0.98 -16.82 -8.98
C ARG A 204 1.65 -15.50 -8.60
N PHE A 205 2.97 -15.50 -8.50
CA PHE A 205 3.78 -14.33 -8.18
C PHE A 205 4.77 -14.02 -9.30
N PHE A 206 5.10 -12.75 -9.47
CA PHE A 206 6.19 -12.35 -10.35
C PHE A 206 7.53 -12.83 -9.78
N MET A 207 8.42 -13.27 -10.67
CA MET A 207 9.76 -13.71 -10.30
C MET A 207 10.77 -12.69 -10.82
N PRO A 208 11.57 -12.06 -9.94
CA PRO A 208 12.66 -11.20 -10.40
C PRO A 208 13.73 -12.04 -11.11
N PRO A 209 14.56 -11.42 -11.98
CA PRO A 209 15.68 -12.12 -12.60
C PRO A 209 16.59 -12.75 -11.55
N ALA A 210 17.08 -13.97 -11.78
CA ALA A 210 17.95 -14.68 -10.84
C ALA A 210 19.19 -13.87 -10.43
N THR A 211 19.66 -13.00 -11.34
CA THR A 211 20.78 -12.09 -11.10
C THR A 211 20.55 -11.09 -9.97
N TYR A 212 19.30 -10.79 -9.60
CA TYR A 212 18.99 -9.93 -8.45
C TYR A 212 19.65 -10.45 -7.17
N TYR A 213 19.57 -11.76 -6.92
CA TYR A 213 20.07 -12.39 -5.70
C TYR A 213 21.59 -12.55 -5.67
N SER A 214 22.25 -12.43 -6.82
CA SER A 214 23.70 -12.67 -6.96
C SER A 214 24.51 -11.41 -7.27
N GLN A 215 23.87 -10.25 -7.50
CA GLN A 215 24.55 -9.02 -7.91
C GLN A 215 24.66 -8.01 -6.77
N GLY A 216 25.71 -7.18 -6.82
CA GLY A 216 25.80 -5.94 -6.04
C GLY A 216 25.84 -6.13 -4.51
N GLY A 217 26.32 -7.27 -4.01
CA GLY A 217 26.36 -7.55 -2.58
C GLY A 217 25.01 -7.99 -1.98
N LYS A 218 24.00 -8.26 -2.81
CA LYS A 218 22.65 -8.61 -2.38
C LYS A 218 22.61 -9.93 -1.60
N GLU A 219 23.47 -10.89 -1.95
CA GLU A 219 23.56 -12.14 -1.21
C GLU A 219 24.02 -11.89 0.24
N GLU A 220 25.06 -11.09 0.43
CA GLU A 220 25.56 -10.69 1.76
C GLU A 220 24.54 -9.85 2.54
N GLU A 221 23.78 -8.99 1.85
CA GLU A 221 22.71 -8.21 2.45
C GLU A 221 21.60 -9.09 3.01
N ILE A 222 21.11 -10.05 2.21
CA ILE A 222 20.08 -11.02 2.60
C ILE A 222 20.58 -11.87 3.78
N ARG A 223 21.79 -12.41 3.69
CA ARG A 223 22.40 -13.17 4.80
C ARG A 223 22.56 -12.31 6.05
N GLY A 224 22.95 -11.06 5.89
CA GLY A 224 23.08 -10.09 6.98
C GLY A 224 21.75 -9.72 7.65
N ALA A 225 20.62 -9.90 6.96
CA ALA A 225 19.27 -9.78 7.50
C ALA A 225 18.78 -11.06 8.22
N GLY A 226 19.59 -12.12 8.21
CA GLY A 226 19.24 -13.43 8.77
C GLY A 226 18.35 -14.28 7.86
N GLN A 227 18.23 -13.91 6.58
CA GLN A 227 17.41 -14.61 5.59
C GLN A 227 18.27 -15.52 4.70
N ASP A 228 17.66 -16.52 4.05
CA ASP A 228 18.33 -17.41 3.10
C ASP A 228 18.13 -16.91 1.65
N PRO A 229 19.20 -16.47 0.95
CA PRO A 229 19.12 -16.03 -0.44
C PRO A 229 18.50 -17.06 -1.38
N ARG A 230 18.73 -18.37 -1.14
CA ARG A 230 18.16 -19.42 -1.99
C ARG A 230 16.66 -19.53 -1.80
N ALA A 231 16.20 -19.57 -0.55
CA ALA A 231 14.77 -19.58 -0.24
C ALA A 231 14.05 -18.34 -0.79
N LEU A 232 14.64 -17.14 -0.67
CA LEU A 232 14.05 -15.92 -1.25
C LEU A 232 14.01 -15.99 -2.78
N ALA A 233 15.06 -16.51 -3.43
CA ALA A 233 15.11 -16.68 -4.88
C ALA A 233 14.08 -17.67 -5.41
N GLU A 234 13.89 -18.80 -4.73
CA GLU A 234 12.86 -19.79 -5.09
C GLU A 234 11.45 -19.23 -4.94
N LEU A 235 11.23 -18.38 -3.92
CA LEU A 235 9.95 -17.76 -3.68
C LEU A 235 9.72 -16.51 -4.53
N GLY A 236 10.77 -15.85 -5.02
CA GLY A 236 10.67 -14.57 -5.74
C GLY A 236 10.52 -13.37 -4.80
N ILE A 237 10.91 -13.51 -3.54
CA ILE A 237 10.81 -12.46 -2.53
C ILE A 237 11.99 -11.50 -2.70
N LEU A 238 11.70 -10.20 -2.72
CA LEU A 238 12.67 -9.11 -2.76
C LEU A 238 12.99 -8.65 -1.33
N LEU A 239 14.23 -8.27 -1.06
CA LEU A 239 14.68 -7.74 0.23
C LEU A 239 15.46 -6.44 0.05
N ASP A 240 15.07 -5.43 0.84
CA ASP A 240 15.78 -4.15 0.92
C ASP A 240 16.11 -3.82 2.38
N ALA A 241 17.40 -3.79 2.71
CA ALA A 241 17.90 -3.41 4.01
C ALA A 241 18.00 -1.89 4.14
N ALA A 242 17.49 -1.34 5.24
CA ALA A 242 17.63 0.07 5.53
C ALA A 242 19.10 0.44 5.77
N VAL A 243 19.50 1.62 5.32
CA VAL A 243 20.87 2.13 5.53
C VAL A 243 20.96 2.69 6.97
N PRO A 244 22.07 2.49 7.70
CA PRO A 244 22.26 3.12 9.00
C PRO A 244 22.09 4.65 8.90
N GLY A 245 21.11 5.20 9.61
CA GLY A 245 20.73 6.62 9.56
C GLY A 245 19.34 6.90 8.95
N ASP A 246 18.70 5.90 8.34
CA ASP A 246 17.32 6.03 7.86
C ASP A 246 16.31 6.05 9.02
N GLY A 247 15.93 7.26 9.43
CA GLY A 247 14.70 7.56 10.17
C GLY A 247 14.59 6.92 11.55
N GLU A 248 15.23 7.51 12.55
CA GLU A 248 14.89 7.28 13.97
C GLU A 248 13.56 7.95 14.36
N GLU A 249 13.03 8.86 13.55
CA GLU A 249 11.81 9.62 13.86
C GLU A 249 10.68 9.26 12.90
N GLY A 250 9.89 8.22 13.22
CA GLY A 250 8.65 8.01 12.46
C GLY A 250 7.89 6.72 12.69
N TRP A 251 8.52 5.67 13.21
CA TRP A 251 7.87 4.36 13.36
C TRP A 251 7.70 3.96 14.83
N LEU A 252 6.44 3.99 15.30
CA LEU A 252 5.99 3.43 16.58
C LEU A 252 5.05 2.24 16.34
N GLY A 253 5.33 1.43 15.31
CA GLY A 253 4.49 0.32 14.87
C GLY A 253 5.09 -1.07 15.06
N ALA A 254 6.40 -1.18 15.36
CA ALA A 254 6.99 -2.43 15.83
C ALA A 254 6.87 -2.45 17.34
N ASP A 255 6.44 -3.58 17.87
CA ASP A 255 6.81 -4.00 19.21
C ASP A 255 8.34 -4.00 19.32
N THR A 256 8.91 -2.93 19.89
CA THR A 256 10.35 -2.77 20.11
C THR A 256 10.86 -3.62 21.27
N SER A 257 10.02 -4.47 21.87
CA SER A 257 10.40 -5.32 23.00
C SER A 257 11.22 -6.56 22.60
N GLN A 258 11.36 -6.88 21.30
CA GLN A 258 12.07 -8.08 20.84
C GLN A 258 13.27 -7.85 19.90
N SER A 259 13.53 -6.63 19.44
CA SER A 259 14.66 -6.36 18.56
C SER A 259 15.95 -6.17 19.36
N SER A 260 16.86 -7.14 19.31
CA SER A 260 18.25 -6.96 19.75
C SER A 260 18.85 -5.75 19.02
N PRO A 261 19.59 -4.84 19.70
CA PRO A 261 20.16 -3.61 19.12
C PRO A 261 21.07 -3.82 17.89
N SER A 262 21.40 -5.07 17.56
CA SER A 262 22.29 -5.49 16.48
C SER A 262 21.56 -5.95 15.20
N GLN A 263 20.23 -6.05 15.19
CA GLN A 263 19.51 -6.59 14.03
C GLN A 263 19.29 -5.49 12.99
N LYS A 264 19.81 -5.72 11.77
CA LYS A 264 19.61 -4.80 10.63
C LYS A 264 18.12 -4.64 10.37
N LYS A 265 17.68 -3.40 10.16
CA LYS A 265 16.31 -3.10 9.72
C LYS A 265 16.18 -3.42 8.24
N TYR A 266 15.10 -4.08 7.82
CA TYR A 266 14.85 -4.38 6.41
C TYR A 266 13.35 -4.51 6.14
N LEU A 267 12.99 -4.59 4.87
CA LEU A 267 11.66 -5.01 4.43
C LEU A 267 11.78 -6.04 3.32
N MET A 268 10.75 -6.89 3.23
CA MET A 268 10.61 -7.89 2.19
C MET A 268 9.29 -7.70 1.46
N GLN A 269 9.31 -7.87 0.14
CA GLN A 269 8.15 -7.66 -0.72
C GLN A 269 8.04 -8.75 -1.78
N ILE A 270 6.80 -9.10 -2.15
CA ILE A 270 6.51 -9.92 -3.33
C ILE A 270 5.16 -9.53 -3.92
N PHE A 271 5.04 -9.63 -5.24
CA PHE A 271 3.88 -9.15 -6.00
C PHE A 271 3.20 -10.32 -6.70
N THR A 272 1.87 -10.41 -6.57
CA THR A 272 1.10 -11.38 -7.34
C THR A 272 1.05 -10.96 -8.81
N HIS A 273 0.78 -11.91 -9.69
CA HIS A 273 0.21 -11.56 -11.00
C HIS A 273 -1.14 -10.84 -10.82
N PRO A 274 -1.63 -10.14 -11.86
CA PRO A 274 -2.98 -9.60 -11.84
C PRO A 274 -4.00 -10.68 -11.48
N ILE A 275 -4.98 -10.31 -10.66
CA ILE A 275 -6.08 -11.22 -10.28
C ILE A 275 -7.17 -11.26 -11.36
N PHE A 276 -7.11 -10.34 -12.31
CA PHE A 276 -7.97 -10.25 -13.48
C PHE A 276 -7.20 -10.68 -14.74
N PRO A 277 -7.90 -11.02 -15.84
CA PRO A 277 -7.25 -11.27 -17.12
C PRO A 277 -6.45 -10.07 -17.63
N GLU A 278 -6.88 -8.86 -17.30
CA GLU A 278 -6.20 -7.61 -17.62
C GLU A 278 -5.04 -7.33 -16.66
N GLU A 279 -3.95 -6.77 -17.19
CA GLU A 279 -2.75 -6.28 -16.50
C GLU A 279 -3.06 -5.01 -15.69
N THR A 280 -3.95 -5.14 -14.71
CA THR A 280 -4.51 -4.04 -13.94
C THR A 280 -4.27 -4.19 -12.45
N PHE A 281 -5.16 -4.90 -11.74
CA PHE A 281 -5.13 -5.00 -10.29
C PHE A 281 -4.41 -6.26 -9.81
N PHE A 282 -3.44 -6.09 -8.92
CA PHE A 282 -2.72 -7.16 -8.25
C PHE A 282 -2.56 -6.89 -6.75
N LEU A 283 -2.03 -7.86 -6.02
CA LEU A 283 -1.75 -7.74 -4.58
C LEU A 283 -0.24 -7.77 -4.33
N GLU A 284 0.16 -7.14 -3.25
CA GLU A 284 1.52 -7.20 -2.72
C GLU A 284 1.47 -7.82 -1.32
N LEU A 285 2.43 -8.69 -1.01
CA LEU A 285 2.73 -9.08 0.38
C LEU A 285 3.96 -8.30 0.83
N ILE A 286 3.90 -7.78 2.05
CA ILE A 286 5.01 -7.03 2.65
C ILE A 286 5.26 -7.47 4.09
N ASP A 287 6.53 -7.68 4.44
CA ASP A 287 7.01 -7.90 5.82
C ASP A 287 8.00 -6.78 6.16
N ARG A 288 7.71 -6.02 7.23
CA ARG A 288 8.54 -4.92 7.70
C ARG A 288 9.27 -5.29 8.99
N ARG A 289 10.59 -5.47 8.89
CA ARG A 289 11.48 -5.66 10.05
C ARG A 289 12.13 -4.34 10.43
N GLY A 290 11.30 -3.38 10.82
CA GLY A 290 11.73 -2.07 11.31
C GLY A 290 12.16 -1.05 10.25
N ALA A 291 12.16 -1.40 8.96
CA ALA A 291 12.42 -0.44 7.87
C ALA A 291 11.17 0.42 7.57
N PRO A 292 11.25 1.76 7.71
CA PRO A 292 10.10 2.64 7.55
C PRO A 292 9.74 2.95 6.08
N GLY A 293 10.71 2.83 5.16
CA GLY A 293 10.60 3.22 3.74
C GLY A 293 9.79 2.26 2.87
N PHE A 294 9.91 2.38 1.54
CA PHE A 294 9.17 1.55 0.57
C PHE A 294 10.03 0.59 -0.24
N GLY A 295 11.32 0.52 0.09
CA GLY A 295 12.26 -0.38 -0.57
C GLY A 295 12.59 0.09 -1.97
N GLU A 296 13.38 1.16 -2.11
CA GLU A 296 13.72 1.71 -3.42
C GLU A 296 14.32 0.65 -4.36
N ALA A 297 15.22 -0.19 -3.83
CA ALA A 297 15.85 -1.24 -4.61
C ALA A 297 14.81 -2.28 -5.05
N ASN A 298 13.81 -2.55 -4.21
CA ASN A 298 12.71 -3.45 -4.53
C ASN A 298 11.79 -2.86 -5.61
N ILE A 299 11.43 -1.58 -5.53
CA ILE A 299 10.61 -0.90 -6.57
C ILE A 299 11.34 -0.96 -7.92
N ARG A 300 12.65 -0.69 -7.94
CA ARG A 300 13.46 -0.75 -9.16
C ARG A 300 13.58 -2.18 -9.69
N ALA A 301 13.75 -3.17 -8.81
CA ALA A 301 13.81 -4.57 -9.17
C ALA A 301 12.47 -5.06 -9.74
N LEU A 302 11.35 -4.66 -9.13
CA LEU A 302 10.01 -4.93 -9.64
C LEU A 302 9.80 -4.31 -11.01
N TRP A 303 10.12 -3.02 -11.16
CA TRP A 303 9.98 -2.32 -12.43
C TRP A 303 10.73 -3.05 -13.55
N LYS A 304 11.93 -3.57 -13.29
CA LYS A 304 12.68 -4.37 -14.26
C LYS A 304 12.10 -5.77 -14.52
N ALA A 305 11.37 -6.34 -13.58
CA ALA A 305 10.79 -7.68 -13.70
C ALA A 305 9.43 -7.67 -14.43
N VAL A 306 8.70 -6.56 -14.34
CA VAL A 306 7.37 -6.38 -14.95
C VAL A 306 7.45 -5.68 -16.31
N GLN A 307 8.53 -4.94 -16.59
CA GLN A 307 8.78 -4.26 -17.86
C GLN A 307 9.28 -5.19 -18.97
#